data_AF-A0A7C7PPY7-F1
#
_entry.id   AF-A0A7C7PPY7-F1
#
_cell.length_a   1.000
_cell.length_b   1.000
_cell.length_c   1.000
_cell.angle_alpha   90.00
_cell.angle_beta   90.00
_cell.angle_gamma   90.00
#
_symmetry.space_group_name_H-M   'P 1'
#
loop_
_entity.id
_entity.type
_entity.pdbx_description
1 polymer ?
#
loop_
_entity_poly.entity_id
_entity_poly.type
_entity_poly.pdbx_seq_one_letter_code
_entity_poly.pdbx_strand_id
1 'polypeptide(L)' 'HVPLSLEAQLESYILMVSTQNILSPSHGKPLSVPAQDMILGLHYKNITFKLSL' A
#
# COMPACT_ATOMS: atom_id res chain seq x y z
N HIS A 1 -17.61 0.25 9.40
CA HIS A 1 -18.43 1.39 9.85
C HIS A 1 -18.82 2.22 8.64
N VAL A 2 -20.02 2.80 8.64
CA VAL A 2 -20.48 3.69 7.57
C VAL A 2 -20.64 5.10 8.15
N PRO A 3 -19.90 6.11 7.66
CA PRO A 3 -20.07 7.49 8.11
C PRO A 3 -21.37 8.11 7.54
N LEU A 4 -22.26 8.57 8.43
CA LEU A 4 -23.60 9.07 8.05
C LEU A 4 -23.67 10.60 7.94
N SER A 5 -22.93 11.34 8.77
CA SER A 5 -22.89 12.81 8.69
C SER A 5 -21.95 13.28 7.58
N LEU A 6 -22.25 14.43 6.99
CA LEU A 6 -21.41 15.03 5.95
C LEU A 6 -19.99 15.33 6.47
N GLU A 7 -19.89 15.77 7.72
CA GLU A 7 -18.62 16.02 8.39
C GLU A 7 -17.80 14.75 8.57
N ALA A 8 -18.42 13.65 9.02
CA ALA A 8 -17.72 12.36 9.18
C ALA A 8 -17.32 11.78 7.82
N GLN A 9 -18.10 12.00 6.78
CA GLN A 9 -17.74 11.60 5.41
C GLN A 9 -16.51 12.37 4.93
N LEU A 10 -16.50 13.69 5.07
CA LEU A 10 -15.36 14.54 4.69
C LEU A 10 -14.11 14.19 5.48
N GLU A 11 -14.22 13.99 6.79
CA GLU A 11 -13.09 13.61 7.64
C GLU A 11 -12.53 12.23 7.24
N SER A 12 -13.42 11.25 7.01
CA SER A 12 -13.00 9.93 6.55
C SER A 12 -12.31 9.98 5.19
N TYR A 13 -12.76 10.87 4.30
CA TYR A 13 -12.17 11.05 2.98
C TYR A 13 -10.80 11.73 3.04
N ILE A 14 -10.60 12.66 3.97
CA ILE A 14 -9.39 13.47 4.08
C ILE A 14 -8.32 12.83 4.98
N LEU A 15 -8.70 12.00 5.95
CA LEU A 15 -7.77 11.45 6.94
C LEU A 15 -7.70 9.92 6.93
N MET A 16 -8.79 9.24 6.55
CA MET A 16 -8.88 7.78 6.65
C MET A 16 -8.70 7.06 5.31
N VAL A 17 -8.57 7.79 4.19
CA VAL A 17 -8.31 7.17 2.89
C VAL A 17 -6.91 6.55 2.86
N SER A 18 -6.82 5.36 2.26
CA SER A 18 -5.58 4.55 2.24
C SER A 18 -4.42 5.24 1.53
N THR A 19 -4.70 6.03 0.49
CA THR A 19 -3.67 6.77 -0.28
C THR A 19 -2.96 7.83 0.56
N GLN A 20 -3.58 8.30 1.64
CA GLN A 20 -2.99 9.26 2.57
C GLN A 20 -2.23 8.59 3.72
N ASN A 21 -2.42 7.28 3.90
CA ASN A 21 -1.85 6.48 4.99
C ASN A 21 -0.82 5.45 4.49
N ILE A 22 0.07 5.86 3.58
CA ILE A 22 1.07 4.96 2.96
C ILE A 22 2.25 4.68 3.91
N LEU A 23 2.61 5.64 4.76
CA LEU A 23 3.74 5.55 5.68
C LEU A 23 3.27 5.15 7.08
N SER A 24 4.12 4.41 7.80
CA SER A 24 3.91 4.09 9.20
C SER A 24 4.01 5.37 10.04
N PRO A 25 3.00 5.71 10.88
CA PRO A 25 3.01 6.90 11.72
C PRO A 25 4.19 6.95 12.70
N SER A 26 4.69 5.78 13.13
CA SER A 26 5.74 5.67 14.15
C SER A 26 7.15 5.66 13.58
N HIS A 27 7.34 5.14 12.36
CA HIS A 27 8.69 4.88 11.81
C HIS A 27 8.93 5.49 10.43
N GLY A 28 7.91 6.09 9.80
CA GLY A 28 8.01 6.72 8.48
C GLY A 28 8.30 5.75 7.32
N LYS A 29 8.44 4.45 7.60
CA LYS A 29 8.64 3.42 6.57
C LYS A 29 7.32 3.14 5.85
N PRO A 30 7.35 2.84 4.54
CA PRO A 30 6.14 2.49 3.81
C PRO A 30 5.52 1.20 4.36
N LEU A 31 4.21 1.21 4.58
CA LEU A 31 3.41 0.05 4.94
C LEU A 31 2.96 -0.73 3.70
N SER A 32 2.78 -0.04 2.57
CA SER A 32 2.38 -0.62 1.29
C SER A 32 3.58 -1.14 0.50
N VAL A 33 4.40 -1.99 1.12
CA VAL A 33 5.49 -2.71 0.44
C VAL A 33 4.93 -4.02 -0.11
N PRO A 34 5.30 -4.44 -1.34
CA PRO A 34 4.95 -5.76 -1.87
C PRO A 34 5.31 -6.85 -0.86
N ALA A 35 4.40 -7.79 -0.61
CA ALA A 35 4.60 -8.90 0.33
C ALA A 35 4.26 -10.25 -0.31
N GLN A 36 4.80 -11.33 0.27
CA GLN A 36 4.53 -12.73 -0.08
C GLN A 36 4.64 -12.99 -1.59
N ASP A 37 3.55 -13.34 -2.25
CA ASP A 37 3.52 -13.78 -3.65
C ASP A 37 3.97 -12.68 -4.62
N MET A 38 3.78 -11.41 -4.25
CA MET A 38 4.25 -10.28 -5.06
C MET A 38 5.78 -10.23 -5.11
N ILE A 39 6.45 -10.53 -3.98
CA ILE A 39 7.91 -10.63 -3.91
C ILE A 39 8.37 -11.83 -4.74
N LEU A 40 7.72 -12.99 -4.61
CA LEU A 40 8.06 -14.20 -5.35
C LEU A 40 7.96 -13.99 -6.87
N GLY A 41 6.88 -13.36 -7.34
CA GLY A 41 6.70 -13.02 -8.75
C GLY A 41 7.77 -12.06 -9.29
N LEU A 42 8.13 -11.04 -8.52
CA LEU A 42 9.22 -10.11 -8.88
C LEU A 42 10.58 -10.81 -8.95
N HIS A 43 10.88 -11.72 -8.01
CA HIS A 43 12.11 -12.50 -8.04
C HIS A 43 12.18 -13.43 -9.24
N TYR A 44 11.11 -14.17 -9.52
CA TYR A 44 11.06 -15.08 -10.65
C TYR A 44 11.25 -14.35 -11.99
N LYS A 45 10.58 -13.20 -12.17
CA LYS A 45 10.73 -12.37 -13.37
C LYS A 45 12.16 -11.85 -13.53
N ASN A 46 12.78 -11.35 -12.46
CA ASN A 46 14.15 -10.86 -12.50
C ASN A 46 15.17 -11.97 -12.84
N ILE A 47 15.01 -13.16 -12.27
CA ILE A 47 15.89 -14.31 -12.55
C ILE A 47 15.74 -14.76 -14.01
N THR A 48 14.50 -14.87 -14.49
CA THR A 48 14.21 -15.27 -15.88
C THR A 48 14.75 -14.26 -16.87
N PHE A 49 14.58 -12.96 -16.59
CA PHE A 49 15.13 -11.89 -17.43
C PHE A 49 16.66 -11.94 -17.49
N LYS A 50 17.32 -12.22 -16.36
CA LYS A 50 18.78 -12.37 -16.30
C LYS A 50 19.28 -13.63 -17.02
N LEU A 51 18.51 -14.70 -17.04
CA LEU A 51 18.86 -15.95 -17.73
C LEU A 51 18.65 -15.84 -19.26
N SER A 52 17.82 -14.90 -19.71
CA SER A 52 17.55 -14.64 -21.11
C SER A 52 18.55 -13.67 -21.77
N LEU A 53 19.49 -13.12 -20.99
CA LEU A 53 20.59 -12.24 -21.42
C LEU A 53 21.93 -12.99 -21.28
#